data_AF-A0A5M3WG59-F1
#
_entry.id   AF-A0A5M3WG59-F1
#
_cell.length_a   1.000
_cell.length_b   1.000
_cell.length_c   1.000
_cell.angle_alpha   90.00
_cell.angle_beta   90.00
_cell.angle_gamma   90.00
#
_symmetry.space_group_name_H-M   'P 1'
#
loop_
_entity.id
_entity.type
_entity.pdbx_description
1 polymer ?
#
loop_
_entity_poly.entity_id
_entity_poly.type
_entity_poly.pdbx_seq_one_letter_code
_entity_poly.pdbx_strand_id
1 'polypeptide(L)'
;MRIRLAAALTAAAVAVPSAVLFAAQASGAPGARPAPAVQATPGPHVLPFAKKLRSPRPRLTARPKKTAIPASIDGCDHAYGTAGQCVPWDFPKLARGESRCDWIRAHKLAGITVNNPRDRHRLDPDRNGIACDN
;
A
#
# COMPACT_ATOMS: atom_id res chain seq x y z
N MET A 1 -11.00 -65.82 -5.22
CA MET A 1 -11.73 -65.33 -6.40
C MET A 1 -10.92 -64.19 -7.02
N ARG A 2 -10.35 -64.41 -8.21
CA ARG A 2 -9.50 -63.45 -8.93
C ARG A 2 -10.38 -62.63 -9.87
N ILE A 3 -10.39 -61.31 -9.77
CA ILE A 3 -10.74 -60.44 -10.91
C ILE A 3 -9.78 -59.24 -10.88
N ARG A 4 -8.89 -59.21 -11.88
CA ARG A 4 -8.03 -58.08 -12.24
C ARG A 4 -8.81 -57.18 -13.18
N LEU A 5 -8.73 -55.86 -13.02
CA LEU A 5 -9.03 -54.90 -14.07
C LEU A 5 -7.98 -53.79 -14.02
N ALA A 6 -7.10 -53.84 -15.01
CA ALA A 6 -6.12 -52.81 -15.33
C ALA A 6 -6.77 -51.80 -16.29
N ALA A 7 -6.58 -50.51 -16.04
CA ALA A 7 -6.87 -49.46 -17.00
C ALA A 7 -5.57 -48.70 -17.27
N ALA A 8 -5.17 -48.73 -18.54
CA ALA A 8 -3.86 -48.33 -19.03
C ALA A 8 -3.71 -46.80 -19.11
N LEU A 9 -2.56 -46.31 -18.62
CA LEU A 9 -2.03 -44.98 -18.88
C LEU A 9 -1.38 -44.98 -20.27
N THR A 10 -1.95 -44.27 -21.24
CA THR A 10 -1.26 -43.98 -22.51
C THR A 10 -0.69 -42.57 -22.47
N ALA A 11 0.60 -42.46 -22.15
CA ALA A 11 1.39 -41.26 -22.36
C ALA A 11 1.83 -41.20 -23.83
N ALA A 12 1.30 -40.24 -24.59
CA ALA A 12 1.74 -39.98 -25.96
C ALA A 12 2.99 -39.10 -25.94
N ALA A 13 4.16 -39.70 -26.18
CA ALA A 13 5.41 -38.97 -26.41
C ALA A 13 5.44 -38.49 -27.88
N VAL A 14 5.34 -37.19 -28.10
CA VAL A 14 5.50 -36.59 -29.43
C VAL A 14 6.97 -36.22 -29.60
N ALA A 15 7.69 -37.02 -30.38
CA ALA A 15 9.06 -36.75 -30.80
C ALA A 15 9.06 -35.64 -31.87
N VAL A 16 9.78 -34.55 -31.62
CA VAL A 16 9.99 -33.47 -32.60
C VAL A 16 11.29 -33.77 -33.34
N PRO A 17 11.28 -34.08 -34.65
CA PRO A 17 12.51 -34.33 -35.39
C PRO A 17 13.21 -33.00 -35.73
N SER A 18 14.46 -32.88 -35.32
CA SER A 18 15.38 -31.85 -35.80
C SER A 18 15.70 -32.08 -37.28
N ALA A 19 15.37 -31.11 -38.12
CA ALA A 19 15.89 -31.02 -39.49
C ALA A 19 16.51 -29.64 -39.68
N VAL A 20 17.83 -29.66 -39.85
CA VAL A 20 18.68 -28.52 -40.17
C VAL A 20 18.73 -28.37 -41.70
N LEU A 21 18.98 -27.13 -42.16
CA LEU A 21 19.50 -26.72 -43.48
C LEU A 21 18.46 -26.20 -44.49
N PHE A 22 18.43 -24.86 -44.62
CA PHE A 22 18.65 -24.21 -45.92
C PHE A 22 19.44 -22.91 -45.70
N ALA A 23 20.71 -22.93 -46.14
CA ALA A 23 21.54 -21.74 -46.24
C ALA A 23 21.14 -20.97 -47.50
N ALA A 24 20.47 -19.83 -47.33
CA ALA A 24 20.35 -18.83 -48.39
C ALA A 24 21.51 -17.85 -48.22
N GLN A 25 22.54 -17.98 -49.07
CA GLN A 25 23.58 -16.98 -49.21
C GLN A 25 22.98 -15.75 -49.90
N ALA A 26 22.67 -14.72 -49.13
CA ALA A 26 22.40 -13.39 -49.63
C ALA A 26 23.66 -12.53 -49.39
N SER A 27 24.56 -12.50 -50.36
CA SER A 27 25.66 -11.54 -50.42
C SER A 27 25.09 -10.16 -50.75
N GLY A 28 24.45 -9.53 -49.77
CA GLY A 28 24.02 -8.14 -49.82
C GLY A 28 24.66 -7.42 -48.64
N ALA A 29 25.72 -6.65 -48.87
CA ALA A 29 26.21 -5.73 -47.86
C ALA A 29 25.04 -4.83 -47.42
N PRO A 30 24.72 -4.73 -46.12
CA PRO A 30 23.71 -3.77 -45.68
C PRO A 30 24.25 -2.38 -46.02
N GLY A 31 23.61 -1.73 -46.99
CA GLY A 31 23.90 -0.34 -47.31
C GLY A 31 23.82 0.49 -46.04
N ALA A 32 24.90 1.22 -45.73
CA ALA A 32 24.95 2.10 -44.58
C ALA A 32 23.77 3.07 -44.66
N ARG A 33 22.77 2.88 -43.79
CA ARG A 33 21.72 3.87 -43.62
C ARG A 33 22.37 5.12 -43.02
N PRO A 34 22.08 6.33 -43.53
CA PRO A 34 22.56 7.54 -42.90
C PRO A 34 22.13 7.53 -41.43
N ALA A 35 23.08 7.83 -40.54
CA ALA A 35 22.78 7.92 -39.11
C ALA A 35 21.61 8.90 -38.90
N PRO A 36 20.66 8.60 -38.01
CA PRO A 36 19.59 9.54 -37.70
C PRO A 36 20.23 10.87 -37.30
N ALA A 37 19.81 11.96 -37.93
CA ALA A 37 20.24 13.29 -37.56
C ALA A 37 19.96 13.47 -36.06
N VAL A 38 21.01 13.59 -35.27
CA VAL A 38 20.90 13.87 -33.83
C VAL A 38 20.25 15.24 -33.73
N GLN A 39 18.95 15.27 -33.43
CA GLN A 39 18.27 16.50 -33.12
C GLN A 39 18.97 17.10 -31.90
N ALA A 40 19.44 18.34 -32.04
CA ALA A 40 20.10 19.05 -30.96
C ALA A 40 19.21 18.96 -29.72
N THR A 41 19.79 18.54 -28.60
CA THR A 41 19.08 18.49 -27.32
C THR A 41 18.51 19.88 -27.05
N PRO A 42 17.19 20.03 -26.88
CA PRO A 42 16.60 21.33 -26.57
C PRO A 42 17.32 21.93 -25.37
N GLY A 43 17.70 23.20 -25.48
CA GLY A 43 18.28 23.92 -24.36
C GLY A 43 17.34 23.89 -23.15
N PRO A 44 17.87 24.09 -21.92
CA PRO A 44 17.05 24.10 -20.72
C PRO A 44 15.91 25.11 -20.85
N HIS A 45 14.70 24.70 -20.48
CA HIS A 45 13.55 25.59 -20.47
C HIS A 45 13.74 26.65 -19.37
N VAL A 46 14.08 27.86 -19.77
CA VAL A 46 14.29 28.98 -18.85
C VAL A 46 12.98 29.70 -18.62
N LEU A 47 12.54 29.75 -17.36
CA LEU A 47 11.38 30.53 -16.94
C LEU A 47 11.75 32.03 -16.88
N PRO A 48 11.29 32.89 -17.82
CA PRO A 48 11.78 34.28 -17.93
C PRO A 48 11.43 35.14 -16.72
N PHE A 49 10.37 34.77 -15.98
CA PHE A 49 9.97 35.46 -14.75
C PHE A 49 11.02 35.32 -13.63
N ALA A 50 11.76 34.21 -13.60
CA ALA A 50 12.78 33.97 -12.56
C ALA A 50 13.95 34.96 -12.68
N LYS A 51 14.21 35.47 -13.89
CA LYS A 51 15.21 36.52 -14.15
C LYS A 51 14.76 37.92 -13.72
N LYS A 52 13.48 38.11 -13.41
CA LYS A 52 12.89 39.41 -13.04
C LYS A 52 12.38 39.46 -11.59
N LEU A 53 12.88 38.59 -10.72
CA LEU A 53 12.63 38.68 -9.28
C LEU A 53 13.35 39.92 -8.73
N ARG A 54 12.60 41.01 -8.52
CA ARG A 54 13.13 42.30 -8.06
C ARG A 54 13.01 42.50 -6.55
N SER A 55 12.21 41.67 -5.88
CA SER A 55 11.89 41.80 -4.47
C SER A 55 12.44 40.62 -3.66
N PRO A 56 12.96 40.87 -2.44
CA PRO A 56 13.20 39.81 -1.47
C PRO A 56 11.92 39.02 -1.24
N ARG A 57 12.04 37.71 -0.93
CA ARG A 57 10.88 36.93 -0.49
C ARG A 57 10.21 37.66 0.68
N PRO A 58 8.88 37.82 0.67
CA PRO A 58 8.17 38.33 1.83
C PRO A 58 8.55 37.51 3.06
N ARG A 59 8.80 38.17 4.19
CA ARG A 59 8.93 37.44 5.46
C ARG A 59 7.59 36.78 5.75
N LEU A 60 7.62 35.50 6.09
CA LEU A 60 6.46 34.82 6.65
C LEU A 60 6.01 35.60 7.89
N THR A 61 4.71 35.90 7.95
CA THR A 61 4.09 36.46 9.14
C THR A 61 4.13 35.44 10.28
N ALA A 62 3.82 35.88 11.50
CA ALA A 62 3.73 34.99 12.64
C ALA A 62 2.82 33.80 12.35
N ARG A 63 3.22 32.61 12.81
CA ARG A 63 2.43 31.39 12.65
C ARG A 63 1.02 31.63 13.22
N PRO A 64 -0.05 31.28 12.49
CA PRO A 64 -1.39 31.39 13.02
C PRO A 64 -1.51 30.60 14.32
N LYS A 65 -2.32 31.10 15.26
CA LYS A 65 -2.64 30.38 16.49
C LYS A 65 -3.22 29.02 16.12
N LYS A 66 -2.77 27.97 16.81
CA LYS A 66 -3.37 26.64 16.65
C LYS A 66 -4.83 26.72 17.09
N THR A 67 -5.75 26.37 16.21
CA THR A 67 -7.13 26.12 16.58
C THR A 67 -7.17 24.85 17.42
N ALA A 68 -7.83 24.90 18.57
CA ALA A 68 -8.07 23.71 19.38
C ALA A 68 -9.09 22.83 18.65
N ILE A 69 -8.66 21.66 18.20
CA ILE A 69 -9.53 20.63 17.61
C ILE A 69 -9.72 19.55 18.68
N PRO A 70 -10.97 19.19 19.03
CA PRO A 70 -11.22 18.14 19.99
C PRO A 70 -10.73 16.80 19.43
N ALA A 71 -10.20 15.94 20.31
CA ALA A 71 -9.72 14.62 19.92
C ALA A 71 -10.84 13.68 19.44
N SER A 72 -12.11 14.03 19.69
CA SER A 72 -13.30 13.29 19.28
C SER A 72 -13.88 13.71 17.93
N ILE A 73 -13.21 14.58 17.17
CA ILE A 73 -13.80 15.28 16.02
C ILE A 73 -14.25 14.33 14.90
N ASP A 74 -13.53 13.23 14.70
CA ASP A 74 -13.82 12.20 13.70
C ASP A 74 -14.58 10.99 14.29
N GLY A 75 -14.89 11.03 15.59
CA GLY A 75 -15.54 9.95 16.31
C GLY A 75 -14.65 8.73 16.57
N CYS A 76 -13.36 8.77 16.20
CA CYS A 76 -12.41 7.71 16.50
C CYS A 76 -11.52 8.11 17.68
N ASP A 77 -11.14 7.14 18.49
CA ASP A 77 -10.15 7.34 19.54
C ASP A 77 -8.76 6.93 19.05
N HIS A 78 -7.98 7.94 18.65
CA HIS A 78 -6.59 7.78 18.23
C HIS A 78 -5.65 7.33 19.37
N ALA A 79 -6.13 7.23 20.62
CA ALA A 79 -5.39 6.57 21.69
C ALA A 79 -5.25 5.05 21.47
N TYR A 80 -6.00 4.46 20.54
CA TYR A 80 -5.97 3.03 20.26
C TYR A 80 -5.69 2.72 18.79
N GLY A 81 -4.98 1.62 18.57
CA GLY A 81 -4.74 1.03 17.26
C GLY A 81 -3.71 1.78 16.42
N THR A 82 -3.60 1.34 15.17
CA THR A 82 -2.74 1.96 14.16
C THR A 82 -3.52 2.85 13.20
N ALA A 83 -2.81 3.53 12.30
CA ALA A 83 -3.44 4.23 11.19
C ALA A 83 -4.38 3.27 10.43
N GLY A 84 -5.67 3.65 10.32
CA GLY A 84 -6.71 2.85 9.68
C GLY A 84 -7.59 2.01 10.62
N GLN A 85 -7.24 1.91 11.90
CA GLN A 85 -8.13 1.33 12.91
C GLN A 85 -8.91 2.44 13.61
N CYS A 86 -10.23 2.26 13.75
CA CYS A 86 -11.09 3.20 14.45
C CYS A 86 -11.76 2.49 15.64
N VAL A 87 -11.26 2.77 16.84
CA VAL A 87 -12.00 2.49 18.08
C VAL A 87 -12.95 3.66 18.31
N PRO A 88 -14.25 3.44 18.56
CA PRO A 88 -15.17 4.56 18.75
C PRO A 88 -14.76 5.45 19.93
N TRP A 89 -14.78 6.76 19.73
CA TRP A 89 -14.59 7.72 20.81
C TRP A 89 -15.65 7.54 21.90
N ASP A 90 -16.89 7.32 21.45
CA ASP A 90 -18.03 6.94 22.26
C ASP A 90 -18.56 5.59 21.74
N PHE A 91 -18.49 4.56 22.58
CA PHE A 91 -19.05 3.25 22.25
C PHE A 91 -20.57 3.36 22.11
N PRO A 92 -21.18 2.67 21.14
CA PRO A 92 -22.64 2.60 21.06
C PRO A 92 -23.22 1.94 22.31
N LYS A 93 -24.53 2.02 22.47
CA LYS A 93 -25.23 1.39 23.58
C LYS A 93 -25.02 -0.12 23.54
N LEU A 94 -24.20 -0.61 24.46
CA LEU A 94 -23.91 -2.03 24.62
C LEU A 94 -25.12 -2.75 25.25
N ALA A 95 -25.32 -4.02 24.88
CA ALA A 95 -26.32 -4.86 25.50
C ALA A 95 -25.99 -5.10 27.00
N ARG A 96 -26.99 -5.56 27.76
CA ARG A 96 -26.77 -5.84 29.18
C ARG A 96 -25.75 -6.97 29.34
N GLY A 97 -24.63 -6.68 29.99
CA GLY A 97 -23.53 -7.62 30.21
C GLY A 97 -22.48 -7.63 29.09
N GLU A 98 -22.68 -6.89 28.00
CA GLU A 98 -21.69 -6.76 26.93
C GLU A 98 -20.61 -5.75 27.35
N SER A 99 -19.34 -6.17 27.26
CA SER A 99 -18.19 -5.33 27.49
C SER A 99 -17.79 -4.59 26.20
N ARG A 100 -16.96 -3.54 26.34
CA ARG A 100 -16.38 -2.86 25.18
C ARG A 100 -15.51 -3.81 24.34
N CYS A 101 -14.84 -4.76 24.98
CA CYS A 101 -14.04 -5.75 24.28
C CYS A 101 -14.89 -6.75 23.48
N ASP A 102 -16.11 -7.05 23.94
CA ASP A 102 -17.07 -7.84 23.16
C ASP A 102 -17.49 -7.11 21.89
N TRP A 103 -17.76 -5.80 22.00
CA TRP A 103 -18.04 -4.96 20.85
C TRP A 103 -16.87 -4.94 19.85
N ILE A 104 -15.64 -4.75 20.33
CA ILE A 104 -14.41 -4.77 19.52
C ILE A 104 -14.27 -6.07 18.75
N ARG A 105 -14.44 -7.22 19.42
CA ARG A 105 -14.38 -8.55 18.80
C ARG A 105 -15.51 -8.75 17.77
N ALA A 106 -16.73 -8.33 18.08
CA ALA A 106 -17.86 -8.43 17.16
C ALA A 106 -17.64 -7.61 15.87
N HIS A 107 -16.92 -6.48 15.97
CA HIS A 107 -16.56 -5.61 14.85
C HIS A 107 -15.25 -6.00 14.17
N LYS A 108 -14.66 -7.14 14.54
CA LYS A 108 -13.44 -7.71 13.94
C LYS A 108 -12.24 -6.75 14.01
N LEU A 109 -12.21 -5.90 15.02
CA LEU A 109 -11.04 -5.10 15.35
C LEU A 109 -10.13 -5.97 16.23
N ALA A 110 -8.88 -6.16 15.80
CA ALA A 110 -7.91 -7.02 16.48
C ALA A 110 -6.52 -6.38 16.44
N GLY A 111 -5.64 -6.81 17.35
CA GLY A 111 -4.27 -6.29 17.43
C GLY A 111 -4.22 -4.78 17.71
N ILE A 112 -5.14 -4.30 18.54
CA ILE A 112 -5.26 -2.88 18.86
C ILE A 112 -4.19 -2.52 19.89
N THR A 113 -3.24 -1.67 19.51
CA THR A 113 -2.24 -1.14 20.44
C THR A 113 -2.81 -0.01 21.29
N VAL A 114 -2.37 0.11 22.54
CA VAL A 114 -2.72 1.25 23.40
C VAL A 114 -1.62 2.30 23.31
N ASN A 115 -1.87 3.38 22.56
CA ASN A 115 -0.90 4.45 22.31
C ASN A 115 -0.86 5.48 23.45
N ASN A 116 -1.89 5.50 24.31
CA ASN A 116 -1.99 6.42 25.43
C ASN A 116 -2.21 5.67 26.75
N PRO A 117 -1.31 5.84 27.75
CA PRO A 117 -1.41 5.12 29.03
C PRO A 117 -2.62 5.52 29.88
N ARG A 118 -3.39 6.55 29.49
CA ARG A 118 -4.66 6.86 30.15
C ARG A 118 -5.71 5.77 30.00
N ASP A 119 -5.65 4.99 28.91
CA ASP A 119 -6.62 3.92 28.59
C ASP A 119 -8.06 4.33 28.94
N ARG A 120 -8.57 5.39 28.26
CA ARG A 120 -9.88 6.01 28.54
C ARG A 120 -11.01 4.98 28.62
N HIS A 121 -10.92 3.92 27.82
CA HIS A 121 -11.95 2.92 27.65
C HIS A 121 -11.75 1.69 28.51
N ARG A 122 -10.60 1.59 29.20
CA ARG A 122 -10.21 0.45 30.01
C ARG A 122 -10.19 -0.83 29.18
N LEU A 123 -9.62 -0.74 27.99
CA LEU A 123 -9.50 -1.89 27.08
C LEU A 123 -8.25 -2.71 27.39
N ASP A 124 -7.29 -2.16 28.13
CA ASP A 124 -6.04 -2.81 28.54
C ASP A 124 -5.88 -2.69 30.08
N PRO A 125 -6.67 -3.45 30.85
CA PRO A 125 -6.69 -3.34 32.30
C PRO A 125 -5.38 -3.76 32.98
N ASP A 126 -4.63 -4.69 32.38
CA ASP A 126 -3.32 -5.17 32.84
C ASP A 126 -2.15 -4.29 32.34
N ARG A 127 -2.43 -3.34 31.45
CA ARG A 127 -1.49 -2.31 30.95
C ARG A 127 -0.30 -2.89 30.20
N ASN A 128 -0.55 -3.94 29.43
CA ASN A 128 0.48 -4.60 28.64
C ASN A 128 0.69 -3.93 27.26
N GLY A 129 -0.12 -2.93 26.94
CA GLY A 129 -0.07 -2.16 25.70
C GLY A 129 -0.95 -2.72 24.58
N ILE A 130 -1.70 -3.78 24.83
CA ILE A 130 -2.58 -4.45 23.88
C ILE A 130 -4.00 -4.40 24.44
N ALA A 131 -4.92 -3.83 23.66
CA ALA A 131 -6.32 -3.76 24.05
C ALA A 131 -7.04 -5.08 23.78
N CYS A 132 -7.83 -5.53 24.76
CA CYS A 132 -8.75 -6.66 24.68
C CYS A 132 -8.09 -7.99 24.32
N ASP A 133 -6.91 -8.26 24.87
CA ASP A 133 -6.16 -9.50 24.67
C ASP A 133 -6.40 -10.56 25.77
N ASN A 134 -7.29 -10.27 26.72
CA ASN A 134 -7.69 -11.12 27.83
C ASN A 134 -9.17 -11.57 27.79
#